data_AF-A0A0D6TRY8-F1
#
_entry.id   AF-A0A0D6TRY8-F1
#
_cell.length_a   1.000
_cell.length_b   1.000
_cell.length_c   1.000
_cell.angle_alpha   90.00
_cell.angle_beta   90.00
_cell.angle_gamma   90.00
#
_symmetry.space_group_name_H-M   'P 1'
#
loop_
_entity.id
_entity.type
_entity.pdbx_description
1 polymer ?
#
loop_
_entity_poly.entity_id
_entity_poly.type
_entity_poly.pdbx_seq_one_letter_code
_entity_poly.pdbx_strand_id
1 'polypeptide(L)' 'MIPVLILVYILIIKTNIFSLDKKSNAYYKKDKKYYSIEDKYNTVKIEKERELNQLLEKINKKGINNLSAKEKRRLDELSK' A
#
# COMPACT_ATOMS: atom_id res chain seq x y z
N MET A 1 -25.85 33.52 -19.85
CA MET A 1 -25.79 32.13 -19.32
C MET A 1 -24.74 31.26 -20.01
N ILE A 2 -24.51 31.45 -21.32
CA ILE A 2 -23.45 30.77 -22.12
C ILE A 2 -22.03 30.83 -21.50
N PRO A 3 -21.52 31.96 -20.96
CA PRO A 3 -20.16 31.98 -20.41
C PRO A 3 -19.96 31.09 -19.17
N VAL A 4 -21.03 30.86 -18.40
CA VAL A 4 -20.99 30.01 -17.21
C VAL A 4 -20.83 28.53 -17.59
N LEU A 5 -21.50 28.11 -18.67
CA LEU A 5 -21.41 26.75 -19.19
C LEU A 5 -20.00 26.40 -19.68
N ILE A 6 -19.33 27.35 -20.35
CA ILE A 6 -17.94 27.20 -20.82
C ILE A 6 -16.98 27.03 -19.64
N LEU A 7 -17.17 27.80 -18.58
CA LEU A 7 -16.32 27.74 -17.39
C LEU A 7 -16.45 26.40 -16.64
N VAL A 8 -17.68 25.88 -16.51
CA VAL A 8 -17.95 24.56 -15.92
C VAL A 8 -17.38 23.44 -16.80
N TYR A 9 -17.47 23.57 -18.12
CA TYR A 9 -16.92 22.59 -19.06
C TYR A 9 -15.39 22.46 -18.95
N ILE A 10 -14.67 23.59 -18.83
CA ILE A 10 -13.21 23.61 -18.63
C ILE A 10 -12.80 22.95 -17.29
N LEU A 11 -13.59 23.16 -16.23
CA LEU A 11 -13.37 22.56 -14.90
C LEU A 11 -13.45 21.03 -14.91
N ILE A 12 -14.42 20.46 -15.65
CA ILE A 12 -14.60 19.00 -15.76
C ILE A 12 -13.43 18.37 -16.51
N ILE A 13 -12.99 18.97 -17.61
CA ILE A 13 -11.85 18.50 -18.40
C ILE A 13 -10.57 18.49 -17.55
N LYS A 14 -10.27 19.58 -16.83
CA LYS A 14 -9.07 19.69 -15.98
C LYS A 14 -9.01 18.62 -14.88
N THR A 15 -10.15 18.32 -14.23
CA THR A 15 -10.24 17.27 -13.20
C THR A 15 -9.99 15.88 -13.77
N ASN A 16 -10.48 15.61 -14.98
CA ASN A 16 -10.32 14.29 -15.59
C ASN A 16 -8.88 14.03 -16.07
N ILE A 17 -8.18 15.08 -16.54
CA ILE A 17 -6.77 14.97 -16.94
C ILE A 17 -5.85 14.77 -15.72
N PHE A 18 -6.14 15.43 -14.58
CA PHE A 18 -5.36 15.27 -13.35
C PHE A 18 -5.38 13.84 -12.77
N SER A 19 -6.44 13.07 -13.07
CA SER A 19 -6.57 11.67 -12.63
C SER A 19 -5.80 10.67 -13.50
N LEU A 20 -5.41 11.05 -14.72
CA LEU A 20 -4.64 10.21 -15.64
C LEU A 20 -3.13 10.32 -15.43
N ASP A 21 -2.62 11.47 -14.96
CA ASP A 21 -1.19 11.62 -14.62
C ASP A 21 -0.77 10.78 -13.41
N LYS A 22 -1.70 10.44 -12.52
CA LYS A 22 -1.41 9.54 -11.39
C LYS A 22 -1.22 8.07 -11.82
N LYS A 23 -1.64 7.69 -13.04
CA LYS A 23 -1.38 6.37 -13.64
C LYS A 23 -0.10 6.34 -14.49
N SER A 24 0.46 7.49 -14.88
CA SER A 24 1.68 7.58 -15.70
C SER A 24 2.95 7.99 -14.92
N ASN A 25 2.86 8.21 -13.60
CA ASN A 25 4.05 8.32 -12.75
C ASN A 25 4.68 6.96 -12.41
N ALA A 26 4.51 5.97 -13.30
CA ALA A 26 5.31 4.75 -13.33
C ALA A 26 6.72 4.97 -13.93
N TYR A 27 7.03 6.16 -14.46
CA TYR A 27 8.26 6.40 -15.24
C TYR A 27 9.19 7.53 -14.78
N TYR A 28 8.88 8.29 -13.72
CA TYR A 28 9.80 9.36 -13.25
C TYR A 28 9.92 9.41 -11.72
N LYS A 29 10.78 8.51 -11.21
CA LYS A 29 11.90 8.89 -10.33
C LYS A 29 12.76 7.66 -10.03
N LYS A 30 13.71 7.41 -10.95
CA LYS A 30 15.05 6.93 -10.56
C LYS A 30 15.77 8.06 -9.83
N ASP A 31 15.20 8.55 -8.73
CA ASP A 31 16.09 9.03 -7.69
C ASP A 31 16.72 7.75 -7.16
N LYS A 32 18.03 7.59 -7.36
CA LYS A 32 18.82 6.65 -6.59
C LYS A 32 18.62 7.06 -5.13
N LYS A 33 17.51 6.61 -4.53
CA LYS A 33 17.35 6.55 -3.10
C LYS A 33 18.51 5.67 -2.72
N TYR A 34 19.54 6.27 -2.15
CA TYR A 34 20.49 5.55 -1.34
C TYR A 34 19.61 4.84 -0.32
N TYR A 35 19.17 3.61 -0.62
CA TYR A 35 18.63 2.70 0.36
C TYR A 35 19.85 2.47 1.24
N SER A 36 19.99 3.35 2.22
CA SER A 36 20.95 3.19 3.29
C SER A 36 20.70 1.78 3.80
N ILE A 37 21.75 1.03 4.07
CA ILE A 37 21.63 -0.36 4.52
C ILE A 37 20.59 -0.47 5.67
N GLU A 38 20.43 0.60 6.47
CA GLU A 38 19.36 0.84 7.44
C GLU A 38 17.92 0.68 6.93
N ASP A 39 17.57 1.22 5.76
CA ASP A 39 16.21 1.08 5.19
C ASP A 39 15.88 -0.38 4.88
N LYS A 40 16.88 -1.17 4.49
CA LYS A 40 16.70 -2.61 4.22
C LYS A 40 16.47 -3.41 5.51
N TYR A 41 17.12 -3.03 6.61
CA TYR A 41 16.86 -3.67 7.91
C TYR A 41 15.51 -3.27 8.48
N ASN A 42 15.12 -2.00 8.31
CA ASN A 42 13.85 -1.50 8.80
C ASN A 42 12.67 -2.13 8.03
N THR A 43 12.80 -2.28 6.71
CA THR A 43 11.76 -2.92 5.89
C THR A 43 11.52 -4.39 6.28
N VAL A 44 12.57 -5.17 6.56
CA VAL A 44 12.40 -6.57 7.00
C VAL A 44 11.70 -6.65 8.37
N LYS A 45 12.03 -5.75 9.30
CA LYS A 45 11.35 -5.69 10.61
C LYS A 45 9.87 -5.32 10.44
N ILE A 46 9.59 -4.28 9.67
CA ILE A 46 8.23 -3.81 9.37
C ILE A 46 7.42 -4.92 8.69
N GLU A 47 8.04 -5.67 7.78
CA GLU A 47 7.35 -6.75 7.06
C GLU A 47 6.98 -7.91 7.98
N LYS A 48 7.87 -8.29 8.91
CA LYS A 48 7.58 -9.29 9.95
C LYS A 48 6.47 -8.85 10.90
N GLU A 49 6.51 -7.59 11.35
CA GLU A 49 5.45 -7.03 12.20
C GLU A 49 4.10 -6.95 11.48
N ARG A 50 4.13 -6.61 10.18
CA ARG A 50 2.93 -6.61 9.34
C ARG A 50 2.36 -8.02 9.17
N GLU A 51 3.21 -9.01 8.91
CA GLU A 51 2.80 -10.42 8.78
C GLU A 51 2.18 -10.93 10.09
N LEU A 52 2.82 -10.66 11.23
CA LEU A 52 2.29 -11.01 12.56
C LEU A 52 0.92 -10.38 12.80
N ASN A 53 0.77 -9.08 12.54
CA ASN A 53 -0.50 -8.38 12.71
C ASN A 53 -1.61 -8.95 11.83
N GLN A 54 -1.29 -9.31 10.57
CA GLN A 54 -2.27 -9.93 9.68
C GLN A 54 -2.72 -11.30 10.19
N LEU A 55 -1.80 -12.09 10.75
CA LEU A 55 -2.12 -13.38 11.37
C LEU A 55 -3.01 -13.19 12.60
N LEU A 56 -2.67 -12.24 13.48
CA LEU A 56 -3.46 -11.91 14.67
C LEU A 56 -4.85 -11.40 14.30
N GLU A 57 -4.98 -10.55 13.27
CA GLU A 57 -6.27 -10.05 12.80
C GLU A 57 -7.14 -11.18 12.21
N LYS A 58 -6.52 -12.13 11.50
CA LYS A 58 -7.20 -13.33 10.99
C LYS A 58 -7.69 -14.23 12.13
N ILE A 59 -6.88 -14.41 13.18
CA ILE A 59 -7.27 -15.14 14.39
C ILE A 59 -8.42 -14.43 15.10
N ASN A 60 -8.35 -13.12 15.25
CA ASN A 60 -9.40 -12.33 15.90
C ASN A 60 -10.73 -12.45 15.13
N LYS A 61 -10.71 -12.30 13.80
CA LYS A 61 -11.93 -12.33 12.98
C LYS A 61 -12.49 -13.74 12.73
N LYS A 62 -11.64 -14.76 12.62
CA LYS A 62 -12.04 -16.10 12.13
C LYS A 62 -11.63 -17.25 13.04
N GLY A 63 -10.93 -16.98 14.13
CA GLY A 63 -10.40 -17.98 15.04
C GLY A 63 -9.10 -18.64 14.54
N ILE A 64 -8.33 -19.19 15.48
CA ILE A 64 -7.04 -19.85 15.24
C ILE A 64 -7.14 -21.09 14.33
N ASN A 65 -8.33 -21.68 14.23
CA ASN A 65 -8.62 -22.84 13.39
C ASN A 65 -8.60 -22.51 11.89
N ASN A 66 -8.74 -21.23 11.54
CA ASN A 66 -8.76 -20.77 10.15
C ASN A 66 -7.36 -20.39 9.62
N LEU A 67 -6.31 -20.70 10.40
CA LEU A 67 -4.92 -20.61 9.97
C LEU A 67 -4.47 -21.92 9.30
N SER A 68 -3.80 -21.79 8.16
CA SER A 68 -3.09 -22.89 7.52
C SER A 68 -1.92 -23.37 8.38
N ALA A 69 -1.51 -24.63 8.21
CA ALA A 69 -0.35 -25.20 8.90
C ALA A 69 0.92 -24.35 8.72
N LYS A 70 1.08 -23.69 7.57
CA LYS A 70 2.18 -22.76 7.30
C LYS A 70 2.07 -21.47 8.10
N GLU A 71 0.86 -20.93 8.23
CA GLU A 71 0.59 -19.69 8.96
C GLU A 71 0.75 -19.90 10.47
N LYS A 72 0.35 -21.06 11.00
CA LYS A 72 0.60 -21.45 12.40
C LYS A 72 2.10 -21.50 12.71
N ARG A 73 2.89 -22.16 11.84
CA ARG A 73 4.36 -22.19 11.98
C ARG A 73 4.97 -20.79 11.94
N ARG A 74 4.49 -19.90 11.05
CA ARG A 74 4.96 -18.52 11.02
C ARG A 74 4.55 -17.70 12.22
N LEU A 75 3.35 -17.90 12.76
CA LEU A 75 2.94 -17.28 14.01
C LEU A 75 3.88 -17.69 15.16
N ASP A 76 4.19 -18.99 15.29
CA ASP A 76 5.11 -19.49 16.33
C ASP A 76 6.54 -18.94 16.16
N GLU A 77 7.01 -18.80 14.92
CA GLU A 77 8.32 -18.22 14.62
C GLU A 77 8.39 -16.70 14.85
N LEU A 78 7.28 -15.99 14.66
CA LEU A 78 7.17 -14.53 14.84
C LEU A 78 6.81 -14.13 16.28
N SER A 79 6.23 -15.06 17.06
CA SER A 79 5.86 -14.85 18.47
C SER A 79 7.00 -15.12 19.44
N LYS A 80 8.16 -15.56 18.95
CA LYS A 80 9.33 -15.91 19.76
C LYS A 80 10.35 -14.78 19.74
#